data_AF-A0A844ZPX3-F1
#
_entry.id   AF-A0A844ZPX3-F1
#
_cell.length_a   1.000
_cell.length_b   1.000
_cell.length_c   1.000
_cell.angle_alpha   90.00
_cell.angle_beta   90.00
_cell.angle_gamma   90.00
#
_symmetry.space_group_name_H-M   'P 1'
#
loop_
_entity.id
_entity.type
_entity.pdbx_description
1 polymer ?
#
loop_
_entity_poly.entity_id
_entity_poly.type
_entity_poly.pdbx_seq_one_letter_code
_entity_poly.pdbx_strand_id
1 'polypeptide(L)'
;MLKNPLRPALALGVLLPLAACSAQMDREQQVRAPQATAVGEAVSCVTLSQIDRTVVHDDYTIDFVMLDNTRYRNTLPARCHTLGIEKRIAYTATTGRLCSQDTIDVINPDGARVTTCGLGTFLPVELAAGN
;
A
#
# COMPACT_ATOMS: atom_id res chain seq x y z
N MET A 1 40.39 45.22 56.05
CA MET A 1 39.50 46.38 55.82
C MET A 1 39.49 46.59 54.30
N LEU A 2 38.40 46.53 53.55
CA LEU A 2 37.07 47.05 53.80
C LEU A 2 36.03 46.22 53.01
N LYS A 3 34.89 45.95 53.65
CA LYS A 3 33.64 45.49 53.04
C LYS A 3 33.20 46.51 51.97
N ASN A 4 32.69 46.06 50.83
CA ASN A 4 31.46 46.68 50.32
C ASN A 4 30.60 45.72 49.47
N PRO A 5 29.29 45.61 49.78
CA PRO A 5 28.31 44.81 49.08
C PRO A 5 27.60 45.62 47.99
N LEU A 6 27.17 44.98 46.91
CA LEU A 6 26.07 45.49 46.10
C LEU A 6 25.39 44.34 45.36
N ARG A 7 24.19 43.98 45.83
CA ARG A 7 23.14 43.34 45.01
C ARG A 7 22.27 44.49 44.47
N PRO A 8 21.70 44.41 43.25
CA PRO A 8 20.39 43.79 43.14
C PRO A 8 20.14 43.02 41.82
N ALA A 9 19.02 42.31 41.85
CA ALA A 9 18.53 41.29 40.92
C ALA A 9 18.00 41.81 39.58
N LEU A 10 18.07 40.96 38.56
CA LEU A 10 17.23 40.85 37.35
C LEU A 10 17.92 39.81 36.44
N ALA A 11 17.33 38.89 35.69
CA ALA A 11 16.07 38.16 35.67
C ALA A 11 16.28 37.09 34.56
N LEU A 12 15.58 35.97 34.66
CA LEU A 12 15.19 35.05 33.57
C LEU A 12 16.20 34.63 32.48
N GLY A 13 16.47 33.33 32.43
CA GLY A 13 17.02 32.68 31.24
C GLY A 13 17.08 31.16 31.37
N VAL A 14 15.98 30.49 31.73
CA VAL A 14 15.90 29.03 31.60
C VAL A 14 15.75 28.70 30.12
N LEU A 15 16.86 28.33 29.47
CA LEU A 15 16.87 27.73 28.15
C LEU A 15 16.41 26.28 28.29
N LEU A 16 15.11 26.02 28.05
CA LEU A 16 14.61 24.66 27.83
C LEU A 16 15.07 24.18 26.44
N PRO A 17 15.83 23.09 26.31
CA PRO A 17 16.03 22.45 25.02
C PRO A 17 14.71 21.79 24.63
N LEU A 18 14.06 22.31 23.59
CA LEU A 18 12.97 21.65 22.90
C LEU A 18 13.54 20.38 22.25
N ALA A 19 13.40 19.25 22.91
CA ALA A 19 13.51 17.94 22.28
C ALA A 19 12.37 17.82 21.26
N ALA A 20 12.60 18.27 20.03
CA ALA A 20 11.75 17.99 18.90
C ALA A 20 11.93 16.51 18.54
N CYS A 21 11.17 15.64 19.21
CA CYS A 21 10.88 14.31 18.68
C CYS A 21 10.17 14.54 17.34
N SER A 22 10.91 14.44 16.25
CA SER A 22 10.32 14.19 14.94
C SER A 22 9.64 12.83 15.06
N ALA A 23 8.34 12.85 15.33
CA ALA A 23 7.46 11.74 14.99
C ALA A 23 7.60 11.60 13.48
N GLN A 24 8.52 10.72 13.07
CA GLN A 24 8.64 10.25 11.71
C GLN A 24 7.27 9.69 11.40
N MET A 25 6.47 10.47 10.67
CA MET A 25 5.17 10.05 10.21
C MET A 25 5.43 8.82 9.38
N ASP A 26 5.18 7.67 9.99
CA ASP A 26 4.71 6.51 9.26
C ASP A 26 3.49 7.03 8.53
N ARG A 27 3.69 7.42 7.28
CA ARG A 27 2.60 7.73 6.38
C ARG A 27 2.02 6.37 6.09
N GLU A 28 1.28 5.84 7.05
CA GLU A 28 0.54 4.59 6.96
C GLU A 28 -0.07 4.64 5.57
N GLN A 29 0.43 3.79 4.67
CA GLN A 29 -0.21 3.59 3.38
C GLN A 29 -1.66 3.35 3.76
N GLN A 30 -2.55 4.28 3.43
CA GLN A 30 -3.96 4.14 3.76
C GLN A 30 -4.46 2.94 2.93
N VAL A 31 -4.34 1.75 3.51
CA VAL A 31 -4.79 0.50 2.91
C VAL A 31 -6.30 0.60 2.90
N ARG A 32 -6.86 0.73 1.69
CA ARG A 32 -8.31 0.77 1.50
C ARG A 32 -8.89 -0.61 1.27
N ALA A 33 -8.03 -1.61 1.11
CA ALA A 33 -8.45 -2.99 0.98
C ALA A 33 -9.15 -3.48 2.25
N PRO A 34 -10.28 -4.21 2.14
CA PRO A 34 -10.93 -4.82 3.28
C PRO A 34 -9.98 -5.74 4.04
N GLN A 35 -10.15 -5.82 5.36
CA GLN A 35 -9.41 -6.79 6.17
C GLN A 35 -9.65 -8.21 5.65
N ALA A 36 -8.58 -8.99 5.60
CA ALA A 36 -8.62 -10.33 5.03
C ALA A 36 -7.66 -11.24 5.79
N THR A 37 -8.06 -12.51 5.93
CA THR A 37 -7.25 -13.56 6.56
C THR A 37 -6.68 -14.45 5.47
N ALA A 38 -5.39 -14.77 5.55
CA ALA A 38 -4.78 -15.75 4.67
C ALA A 38 -5.35 -17.14 4.94
N VAL A 39 -5.80 -17.82 3.89
CA VAL A 39 -6.39 -19.18 3.98
C VAL A 39 -5.51 -20.25 3.33
N GLY A 40 -4.31 -19.88 2.91
CA GLY A 40 -3.32 -20.77 2.31
C GLY A 40 -2.00 -20.07 2.03
N GLU A 41 -1.06 -20.80 1.45
CA GLU A 41 0.25 -20.27 1.08
C GLU A 41 0.16 -19.35 -0.15
N ALA A 42 1.03 -18.33 -0.18
CA ALA A 42 1.13 -17.46 -1.34
C ALA A 42 1.70 -18.22 -2.53
N VAL A 43 1.07 -18.08 -3.70
CA VAL A 43 1.50 -18.70 -4.95
C VAL A 43 2.11 -17.67 -5.89
N SER A 44 3.08 -18.10 -6.71
CA SER A 44 3.77 -17.21 -7.65
C SER A 44 2.95 -16.89 -8.88
N CYS A 45 1.98 -17.73 -9.26
CA CYS A 45 1.17 -17.55 -10.46
C CYS A 45 -0.26 -18.06 -10.27
N VAL A 46 -1.21 -17.44 -10.97
CA VAL A 46 -2.60 -17.87 -11.08
C VAL A 46 -2.95 -18.14 -12.55
N THR A 47 -3.93 -19.01 -12.79
CA THR A 47 -4.36 -19.36 -14.15
C THR A 47 -5.23 -18.24 -14.73
N LEU A 48 -4.80 -17.64 -15.85
CA LEU A 48 -5.44 -16.45 -16.42
C LEU A 48 -6.90 -16.72 -16.82
N SER A 49 -7.17 -17.89 -17.42
CA SER A 49 -8.52 -18.28 -17.86
C SER A 49 -9.49 -18.57 -16.72
N GLN A 50 -8.99 -18.65 -15.48
CA GLN A 50 -9.82 -18.84 -14.29
C GLN A 50 -10.13 -17.51 -13.58
N ILE A 51 -9.55 -16.39 -14.00
CA ILE A 51 -9.84 -15.08 -13.42
C ILE A 51 -11.20 -14.61 -13.94
N ASP A 52 -12.17 -14.48 -13.04
CA ASP A 52 -13.49 -13.92 -13.33
C ASP A 52 -13.42 -12.40 -13.40
N ARG A 53 -12.86 -11.77 -12.36
CA ARG A 53 -12.75 -10.31 -12.25
C ARG A 53 -11.62 -9.89 -11.34
N THR A 54 -11.22 -8.63 -11.50
CA THR A 54 -10.23 -7.96 -10.63
C THR A 54 -10.90 -6.84 -9.84
N VAL A 55 -10.51 -6.70 -8.57
CA VAL A 55 -11.02 -5.65 -7.68
C VAL A 55 -9.83 -4.87 -7.16
N VAL A 56 -9.69 -3.64 -7.65
CA VAL A 56 -8.65 -2.71 -7.22
C VAL A 56 -9.14 -1.92 -6.00
N HIS A 57 -8.40 -1.97 -4.90
CA HIS A 57 -8.75 -1.27 -3.66
C HIS A 57 -8.01 0.06 -3.51
N ASP A 58 -6.72 0.07 -3.85
CA ASP A 58 -5.82 1.21 -3.73
C ASP A 58 -4.62 1.09 -4.69
N ASP A 59 -3.59 1.92 -4.48
CA ASP A 59 -2.39 1.95 -5.32
C ASP A 59 -1.44 0.77 -5.08
N TYR A 60 -1.79 -0.16 -4.19
CA TYR A 60 -0.97 -1.32 -3.83
C TYR A 60 -1.72 -2.65 -3.85
N THR A 61 -3.05 -2.65 -3.78
CA THR A 61 -3.80 -3.87 -3.48
C THR A 61 -4.84 -4.18 -4.54
N ILE A 62 -4.71 -5.36 -5.13
CA ILE A 62 -5.62 -5.89 -6.15
C ILE A 62 -6.05 -7.28 -5.70
N ASP A 63 -7.35 -7.53 -5.67
CA ASP A 63 -7.87 -8.87 -5.51
C ASP A 63 -8.25 -9.45 -6.88
N PHE A 64 -7.72 -10.63 -7.18
CA PHE A 64 -8.10 -11.45 -8.33
C PHE A 64 -9.11 -12.48 -7.85
N VAL A 65 -10.35 -12.34 -8.32
CA VAL A 65 -11.43 -13.28 -8.00
C VAL A 65 -11.51 -14.30 -9.11
N MET A 66 -11.40 -15.57 -8.74
CA MET A 66 -11.46 -16.69 -9.65
C MET A 66 -12.90 -17.13 -9.90
N LEU A 67 -13.13 -17.92 -10.95
CA LEU A 67 -14.45 -18.46 -11.32
C LEU A 67 -15.07 -19.34 -10.22
N ASP A 68 -14.24 -20.00 -9.40
CA ASP A 68 -14.66 -20.79 -8.24
C ASP A 68 -14.94 -19.93 -6.99
N ASN A 69 -14.89 -18.60 -7.12
CA ASN A 69 -14.95 -17.59 -6.05
C ASN A 69 -13.74 -17.54 -5.11
N THR A 70 -12.68 -18.29 -5.37
CA THR A 70 -11.42 -18.12 -4.65
C THR A 70 -10.87 -16.72 -4.90
N ARG A 71 -10.46 -16.03 -3.83
CA ARG A 71 -9.88 -14.69 -3.91
C ARG A 71 -8.39 -14.73 -3.64
N TYR A 72 -7.61 -14.22 -4.58
CA TYR A 72 -6.18 -14.02 -4.41
C TYR A 72 -5.87 -12.54 -4.28
N ARG A 73 -5.36 -12.12 -3.13
CA ARG A 73 -4.83 -10.77 -2.93
C ARG A 73 -3.41 -10.68 -3.47
N ASN A 74 -3.19 -9.72 -4.35
CA ASN A 74 -1.87 -9.34 -4.84
C ASN A 74 -1.54 -7.96 -4.28
N THR A 75 -0.52 -7.91 -3.42
CA THR A 75 0.03 -6.66 -2.92
C THR A 75 1.27 -6.31 -3.74
N LEU A 76 1.21 -5.17 -4.44
CA LEU A 76 2.26 -4.72 -5.32
C LEU A 76 3.52 -4.33 -4.50
N PRO A 77 4.73 -4.67 -4.98
CA PRO A 77 5.97 -4.39 -4.25
C PRO A 77 6.31 -2.89 -4.21
N ALA A 78 5.70 -2.09 -5.08
CA ALA A 78 5.88 -0.65 -5.14
C ALA A 78 4.53 0.03 -5.48
N ARG A 79 4.44 1.33 -5.15
CA ARG A 79 3.23 2.10 -5.43
C ARG A 79 2.94 2.16 -6.92
N CYS A 80 1.74 1.74 -7.31
CA CYS A 80 1.23 1.92 -8.65
C CYS A 80 0.37 3.19 -8.72
N HIS A 81 0.98 4.30 -9.14
CA HIS A 81 0.28 5.58 -9.17
C HIS A 81 -0.96 5.52 -10.07
N THR A 82 -2.05 6.16 -9.63
CA THR A 82 -3.32 6.22 -10.36
C THR A 82 -4.11 4.90 -10.40
N LEU A 83 -3.55 3.78 -9.93
CA LEU A 83 -4.26 2.49 -9.90
C LEU A 83 -5.56 2.57 -9.08
N GLY A 84 -5.52 3.13 -7.87
CA GLY A 84 -6.71 3.27 -7.03
C GLY A 84 -7.73 4.28 -7.55
N ILE A 85 -7.32 5.15 -8.49
CA ILE A 85 -8.18 6.16 -9.14
C ILE A 85 -8.88 5.53 -10.35
N GLU A 86 -8.13 4.95 -11.28
CA GLU A 86 -8.68 4.33 -12.49
C GLU A 86 -9.43 3.04 -12.20
N LYS A 87 -8.90 2.22 -11.27
CA LYS A 87 -9.41 0.89 -10.91
C LYS A 87 -9.63 -0.04 -12.11
N ARG A 88 -8.91 0.22 -13.20
CA ARG A 88 -8.97 -0.54 -14.46
C ARG A 88 -7.56 -0.91 -14.85
N ILE A 89 -7.37 -2.19 -15.12
CA ILE A 89 -6.07 -2.74 -15.48
C ILE A 89 -6.20 -3.64 -16.70
N ALA A 90 -5.14 -3.67 -17.51
CA ALA A 90 -4.90 -4.66 -18.52
C ALA A 90 -3.66 -5.47 -18.14
N TYR A 91 -3.58 -6.72 -18.59
CA TYR A 91 -2.41 -7.57 -18.41
C TYR A 91 -2.28 -8.49 -19.61
N THR A 92 -1.03 -8.87 -19.91
CA THR A 92 -0.71 -9.86 -20.93
C THR A 92 0.07 -10.98 -20.28
N ALA A 93 -0.43 -12.21 -20.39
CA ALA A 93 0.25 -13.39 -19.88
C ALA A 93 1.11 -14.04 -20.97
N THR A 94 2.34 -14.42 -20.63
CA THR A 94 3.24 -15.12 -21.57
C THR A 94 2.86 -16.60 -21.78
N THR A 95 2.18 -17.23 -20.80
CA THR A 95 1.94 -18.70 -20.78
C THR A 95 0.54 -19.11 -20.34
N GLY A 96 -0.46 -18.22 -20.46
CA GLY A 96 -1.81 -18.47 -19.94
C GLY A 96 -1.91 -18.42 -18.40
N ARG A 97 -0.84 -17.98 -17.73
CA ARG A 97 -0.78 -17.69 -16.30
C ARG A 97 -0.38 -16.24 -16.09
N LEU A 98 -0.93 -15.62 -15.05
CA LEU A 98 -0.47 -14.33 -14.55
C LEU A 98 0.43 -14.60 -13.34
N CYS A 99 1.68 -14.18 -13.42
CA CYS A 99 2.71 -14.45 -12.43
C CYS A 99 3.16 -13.18 -11.71
N SER A 100 3.74 -13.35 -10.53
CA SER A 100 4.29 -12.28 -9.69
C SER A 100 5.41 -11.47 -10.36
N GLN A 101 6.08 -12.06 -11.34
CA GLN A 101 7.10 -11.41 -12.16
C GLN A 101 6.54 -10.69 -13.39
N ASP A 102 5.24 -10.82 -13.65
CA ASP A 102 4.57 -10.12 -14.74
C ASP A 102 4.16 -8.70 -14.31
N THR A 103 3.73 -7.90 -15.28
CA THR A 103 3.28 -6.53 -15.09
C THR A 103 1.83 -6.34 -15.49
N ILE A 104 1.17 -5.39 -14.83
CA ILE A 104 -0.13 -4.85 -15.22
C ILE A 104 0.03 -3.45 -15.79
N ASP A 105 -0.89 -3.07 -16.67
CA ASP A 105 -1.05 -1.71 -17.16
C ASP A 105 -2.30 -1.11 -16.56
N VAL A 106 -2.19 0.05 -15.93
CA VAL A 106 -3.36 0.85 -15.56
C VAL A 106 -3.85 1.54 -16.82
N ILE A 107 -5.15 1.42 -17.10
CA ILE A 107 -5.79 2.00 -18.28
C ILE A 107 -6.81 3.06 -17.87
N ASN A 108 -6.86 4.16 -18.62
CA ASN A 108 -7.86 5.21 -18.43
C ASN A 108 -9.22 4.80 -19.05
N PRO A 109 -10.29 5.62 -18.91
CA PRO A 109 -11.59 5.31 -19.50
C PRO A 109 -11.59 5.20 -21.03
N ASP A 110 -10.66 5.89 -21.71
CA ASP A 110 -10.49 5.85 -23.17
C ASP A 110 -9.69 4.60 -23.63
N GLY A 111 -9.24 3.76 -22.70
CA GLY A 111 -8.49 2.53 -22.97
C GLY A 111 -6.99 2.74 -23.20
N ALA A 112 -6.48 3.96 -23.03
CA ALA A 112 -5.06 4.26 -23.12
C ALA A 112 -4.32 3.84 -21.84
N ARG A 113 -3.14 3.26 -22.01
CA ARG A 113 -2.22 2.93 -20.91
C ARG A 113 -1.73 4.23 -20.26
N VAL A 114 -1.86 4.30 -18.93
CA VAL A 114 -1.40 5.43 -18.11
C VAL A 114 -0.10 5.12 -17.38
N THR A 115 -0.01 3.93 -16.78
CA THR A 115 1.18 3.47 -16.06
C THR A 115 1.29 1.96 -16.13
N THR A 116 2.49 1.44 -15.85
CA THR A 116 2.79 0.01 -15.81
C THR A 116 3.40 -0.34 -14.45
N CYS A 117 2.93 -1.41 -13.83
CA CYS A 117 3.29 -1.78 -12.47
C CYS A 117 3.59 -3.28 -12.38
N GLY A 118 4.65 -3.64 -11.64
CA GLY A 118 4.96 -5.04 -11.35
C GLY A 118 3.98 -5.64 -10.36
N LEU A 119 3.73 -6.93 -10.49
CA LEU A 119 2.91 -7.70 -9.56
C LEU A 119 3.73 -8.18 -8.35
N GLY A 120 3.02 -8.62 -7.31
CA GLY A 120 3.55 -9.40 -6.20
C GLY A 120 3.06 -10.85 -6.26
N THR A 121 3.22 -11.58 -5.16
CA THR A 121 2.65 -12.93 -5.02
C THR A 121 1.14 -12.90 -4.84
N PHE A 122 0.49 -14.02 -5.15
CA PHE A 122 -0.96 -14.19 -5.02
C PHE A 122 -1.27 -14.94 -3.72
N LEU A 123 -1.74 -14.23 -2.71
CA LEU A 123 -2.10 -14.81 -1.42
C LEU A 123 -3.60 -15.17 -1.43
N PRO A 124 -4.01 -16.43 -1.26
CA PRO A 124 -5.41 -16.78 -1.11
C PRO A 124 -5.93 -16.21 0.21
N VAL A 125 -7.04 -15.46 0.14
CA VAL A 125 -7.61 -14.77 1.30
C VAL A 125 -9.12 -14.92 1.40
N GLU A 126 -9.61 -14.89 2.63
CA GLU A 126 -11.02 -14.71 2.95
C GLU A 126 -11.22 -13.31 3.54
N LEU A 127 -12.19 -12.55 3.02
CA LEU A 127 -12.48 -11.22 3.55
C LEU A 127 -13.19 -11.36 4.89
N ALA A 128 -12.84 -10.51 5.86
CA ALA A 128 -13.62 -10.40 7.08
C ALA A 128 -15.07 -10.03 6.73
N ALA A 129 -16.04 -10.66 7.40
CA ALA A 129 -17.45 -10.30 7.25
C ALA A 129 -17.60 -8.79 7.51
N GLY A 130 -18.06 -8.04 6.51
CA GLY A 130 -18.32 -6.62 6.65
C GLY A 130 -19.48 -6.42 7.61
N ASN A 131 -19.25 -5.71 8.71
CA ASN A 131 -20.31 -5.17 9.56
C ASN A 131 -20.92 -3.92 8.92
#